data_AF-A0A2R7YA54-F1
#
_entry.id   AF-A0A2R7YA54-F1
#
_cell.length_a   1.000
_cell.length_b   1.000
_cell.length_c   1.000
_cell.angle_alpha   90.00
_cell.angle_beta   90.00
_cell.angle_gamma   90.00
#
_symmetry.space_group_name_H-M   'P 1'
#
loop_
_entity.id
_entity.type
_entity.pdbx_description
1 polymer ?
#
loop_
_entity_poly.entity_id
_entity_poly.type
_entity_poly.pdbx_seq_one_letter_code
_entity_poly.pdbx_strand_id
1 'polypeptide(L)'
;MSSDPPEKAERKKSSTSKKDIMPMECIDYVEDFHVRIKNARERMGLSQEELAAQLNEKVGLIRKIEQGEVKPPIELARKIEKFLKIQIIEEVEEDYPYGPFLSKPRPSGYTLGDVMRKLGMEERES
;
A
#
# COMPACT_ATOMS: atom_id res chain seq x y z
N MET A 1 -23.20 12.35 61.99
CA MET A 1 -22.50 11.08 61.73
C MET A 1 -23.37 10.34 60.73
N SER A 2 -23.02 10.04 59.50
CA SER A 2 -21.75 10.00 58.77
C SER A 2 -22.09 10.33 57.31
N SER A 3 -21.36 11.24 56.67
CA SER A 3 -20.23 10.95 55.79
C SER A 3 -20.65 10.42 54.41
N ASP A 4 -20.57 11.36 53.47
CA ASP A 4 -20.09 11.26 52.10
C ASP A 4 -20.76 10.38 51.02
N PRO A 5 -20.95 10.95 49.80
CA PRO A 5 -21.20 10.23 48.55
C PRO A 5 -19.86 9.69 47.97
N PRO A 6 -19.84 8.64 47.14
CA PRO A 6 -19.86 8.83 45.67
C PRO A 6 -20.55 7.62 44.96
N GLU A 7 -20.89 7.67 43.67
CA GLU A 7 -19.97 7.20 42.62
C GLU A 7 -20.46 7.61 41.23
N LYS A 8 -19.48 7.94 40.40
CA LYS A 8 -19.57 8.53 39.08
C LYS A 8 -20.04 7.54 38.01
N ALA A 9 -20.46 8.14 36.90
CA ALA A 9 -20.42 7.64 35.53
C ALA A 9 -21.45 6.52 35.24
N GLU A 10 -22.21 6.54 34.16
CA GLU A 10 -21.84 6.95 32.82
C GLU A 10 -23.03 7.62 32.12
N ARG A 11 -22.82 8.87 31.70
CA ARG A 11 -23.61 9.48 30.63
C ARG A 11 -22.74 9.42 29.39
N LYS A 12 -23.15 8.65 28.39
CA LYS A 12 -23.67 9.22 27.14
C LYS A 12 -24.31 8.14 26.27
N LYS A 13 -25.61 8.35 26.09
CA LYS A 13 -26.49 7.75 25.10
C LYS A 13 -25.98 8.01 23.69
N SER A 14 -26.60 7.27 22.77
CA SER A 14 -26.85 7.63 21.37
C SER A 14 -25.64 7.45 20.46
N SER A 15 -25.76 6.90 19.26
CA SER A 15 -26.94 6.52 18.49
C SER A 15 -26.42 5.78 17.27
N THR A 16 -27.12 4.73 16.88
CA THR A 16 -27.13 4.17 15.54
C THR A 16 -26.91 5.24 14.48
N SER A 17 -25.80 5.14 13.75
CA SER A 17 -25.71 5.75 12.43
C SER A 17 -25.36 4.61 11.49
N LYS A 18 -26.41 3.99 10.96
CA LYS A 18 -26.36 3.24 9.71
C LYS A 18 -25.88 4.25 8.66
N LYS A 19 -24.57 4.39 8.50
CA LYS A 19 -23.99 5.20 7.45
C LYS A 19 -24.12 4.39 6.17
N ASP A 20 -25.05 4.83 5.34
CA ASP A 20 -24.97 4.84 3.89
C ASP A 20 -23.98 3.81 3.33
N ILE A 21 -24.48 2.60 3.07
CA ILE A 21 -23.80 1.62 2.25
C ILE A 21 -23.85 2.20 0.83
N MET A 22 -22.88 3.07 0.54
CA MET A 22 -22.53 3.46 -0.82
C MET A 22 -22.23 2.17 -1.60
N PRO A 23 -22.59 2.09 -2.90
CA PRO A 23 -22.27 0.92 -3.71
C PRO A 23 -20.76 0.72 -3.66
N MET A 24 -20.35 -0.31 -2.92
CA MET A 24 -18.96 -0.72 -2.87
C MET A 24 -18.69 -1.30 -4.25
N GLU A 25 -18.03 -0.53 -5.11
CA GLU A 25 -17.36 -1.10 -6.27
C GLU A 25 -16.63 -2.34 -5.76
N CYS A 26 -16.89 -3.49 -6.38
CA CYS A 26 -16.31 -4.78 -5.99
C CYS A 26 -14.81 -4.75 -6.34
N ILE A 27 -14.05 -4.06 -5.49
CA ILE A 27 -12.61 -3.97 -5.55
C ILE A 27 -12.10 -5.05 -4.61
N ASP A 28 -11.38 -6.01 -5.20
CA ASP A 28 -10.67 -7.01 -4.42
C ASP A 28 -9.38 -6.39 -3.89
N TYR A 29 -9.16 -6.51 -2.59
CA TYR A 29 -7.98 -5.98 -1.90
C TYR A 29 -7.17 -7.15 -1.39
N VAL A 30 -5.85 -7.03 -1.46
CA VAL A 30 -4.95 -8.02 -0.87
C VAL A 30 -5.21 -8.08 0.64
N GLU A 31 -5.26 -9.28 1.23
CA GLU A 31 -5.56 -9.49 2.65
C GLU A 31 -4.72 -8.58 3.59
N ASP A 32 -3.44 -8.37 3.25
CA ASP A 32 -2.49 -7.59 4.03
C ASP A 32 -2.37 -6.11 3.60
N PHE A 33 -3.36 -5.54 2.88
CA PHE A 33 -3.28 -4.16 2.38
C PHE A 33 -2.92 -3.15 3.49
N HIS A 34 -3.55 -3.28 4.65
CA HIS A 34 -3.36 -2.41 5.80
C HIS A 34 -1.92 -2.44 6.34
N VAL A 35 -1.33 -3.64 6.45
CA VAL A 35 0.08 -3.83 6.85
C VAL A 35 1.03 -3.28 5.79
N ARG A 36 0.75 -3.50 4.50
CA ARG A 36 1.58 -2.98 3.40
C ARG A 36 1.62 -1.46 3.39
N ILE A 37 0.49 -0.81 3.59
CA ILE A 37 0.39 0.67 3.66
C ILE A 37 1.21 1.18 4.84
N LYS A 38 1.01 0.61 6.03
CA LYS A 38 1.74 1.01 7.24
C LYS A 38 3.26 0.86 7.05
N ASN A 39 3.71 -0.30 6.59
CA ASN A 39 5.13 -0.57 6.38
C ASN A 39 5.73 0.36 5.32
N ALA A 40 5.00 0.65 4.24
CA ALA A 40 5.49 1.56 3.20
C ALA A 40 5.57 3.01 3.70
N ARG A 41 4.57 3.47 4.47
CA ARG A 41 4.61 4.78 5.12
C ARG A 41 5.82 4.91 6.05
N GLU A 42 6.05 3.90 6.89
CA GLU A 42 7.18 3.86 7.84
C GLU A 42 8.53 3.83 7.12
N ARG A 43 8.65 3.09 6.01
CA ARG A 43 9.85 3.09 5.17
C ARG A 43 10.18 4.45 4.55
N MET A 44 9.16 5.28 4.32
CA MET A 44 9.34 6.65 3.84
C MET A 44 9.53 7.66 4.97
N GLY A 45 9.44 7.23 6.24
CA GLY A 45 9.58 8.10 7.40
C GLY A 45 8.44 9.10 7.59
N LEU A 46 7.28 8.84 6.98
CA LEU A 46 6.14 9.77 6.99
C LEU A 46 5.23 9.52 8.20
N SER A 47 4.66 10.59 8.76
CA SER A 47 3.58 10.49 9.74
C SER A 47 2.24 10.16 9.06
N GLN A 48 1.24 9.74 9.83
CA GLN A 48 -0.12 9.52 9.30
C GLN A 48 -0.74 10.84 8.82
N GLU A 49 -0.46 11.95 9.51
CA GLU A 49 -0.89 13.30 9.12
C GLU A 49 -0.26 13.72 7.80
N GLU A 50 1.04 13.47 7.62
CA GLU A 50 1.75 13.80 6.39
C GLU A 50 1.25 12.99 5.20
N LEU A 51 1.08 11.67 5.37
CA LEU A 51 0.50 10.82 4.33
C LEU A 51 -0.90 11.30 3.94
N ALA A 52 -1.74 11.62 4.93
CA ALA A 52 -3.08 12.15 4.69
C ALA A 52 -3.04 13.48 3.94
N ALA A 53 -2.13 14.39 4.32
CA ALA A 53 -1.95 15.68 3.64
C ALA A 53 -1.50 15.49 2.18
N GLN A 54 -0.58 14.57 1.91
CA GLN A 54 -0.11 14.26 0.55
C GLN A 54 -1.20 13.65 -0.33
N LEU A 55 -2.09 12.85 0.26
CA LEU A 55 -3.22 12.23 -0.43
C LEU A 55 -4.46 13.14 -0.51
N ASN A 56 -4.41 14.31 0.13
CA ASN A 56 -5.52 15.24 0.32
C ASN A 56 -6.75 14.58 0.97
N GLU A 57 -6.48 13.75 1.98
CA GLU A 57 -7.49 12.98 2.72
C GLU A 57 -7.47 13.29 4.22
N LYS A 58 -8.50 12.81 4.93
CA LYS A 58 -8.57 12.97 6.38
C LYS A 58 -7.62 11.99 7.08
N VAL A 59 -6.85 12.49 8.06
CA VAL A 59 -5.97 11.67 8.92
C VAL A 59 -6.71 10.49 9.56
N GLY A 60 -7.91 10.75 10.08
CA GLY A 60 -8.74 9.72 10.70
C GLY A 60 -9.22 8.63 9.73
N LEU A 61 -9.26 8.91 8.42
CA LEU A 61 -9.56 7.91 7.40
C LEU A 61 -8.33 7.02 7.15
N ILE A 62 -7.16 7.63 6.95
CA ILE A 62 -5.88 6.90 6.78
C ILE A 62 -5.62 5.98 7.97
N ARG A 63 -5.84 6.44 9.20
CA ARG A 63 -5.70 5.63 10.40
C ARG A 63 -6.58 4.37 10.38
N LYS A 64 -7.84 4.50 9.97
CA LYS A 64 -8.77 3.36 9.86
C LYS A 64 -8.37 2.38 8.76
N ILE A 65 -7.81 2.90 7.66
CA ILE A 65 -7.28 2.09 6.56
C ILE A 65 -6.06 1.28 7.03
N GLU A 66 -5.11 1.92 7.73
CA GLU A 66 -3.93 1.22 8.30
C GLU A 66 -4.30 0.20 9.39
N GLN A 67 -5.47 0.35 10.02
CA GLN A 67 -6.02 -0.58 10.99
C GLN A 67 -6.86 -1.71 10.35
N GLY A 68 -7.13 -1.63 9.04
CA GLY A 68 -7.98 -2.58 8.34
C GLY A 68 -9.48 -2.45 8.65
N GLU A 69 -9.91 -1.41 9.37
CA GLU A 69 -11.32 -1.18 9.72
C GLU A 69 -12.15 -0.74 8.50
N VAL A 70 -11.52 -0.03 7.56
CA VAL A 70 -12.17 0.57 6.39
C VAL A 70 -11.33 0.32 5.14
N LYS A 71 -11.99 -0.17 4.08
CA LYS A 71 -11.39 -0.23 2.75
C LYS A 71 -11.42 1.16 2.10
N PRO A 72 -10.32 1.65 1.51
CA PRO A 72 -10.34 2.90 0.77
C PRO A 72 -11.26 2.82 -0.47
N PRO A 73 -11.76 3.95 -0.99
CA PRO A 73 -12.33 3.99 -2.34
C PRO A 73 -11.23 3.81 -3.40
N ILE A 74 -11.58 3.37 -4.62
CA ILE A 74 -10.62 3.08 -5.70
C ILE A 74 -9.66 4.23 -5.99
N GLU A 75 -10.18 5.46 -5.98
CA GLU A 75 -9.38 6.66 -6.23
C GLU A 75 -8.30 6.85 -5.17
N LEU A 76 -8.63 6.62 -3.90
CA LEU A 76 -7.69 6.74 -2.79
C LEU A 76 -6.70 5.58 -2.82
N ALA A 77 -7.18 4.36 -3.06
CA ALA A 77 -6.34 3.18 -3.15
C ALA A 77 -5.26 3.36 -4.24
N ARG A 78 -5.64 3.78 -5.44
CA ARG A 78 -4.71 4.07 -6.54
C ARG A 78 -3.75 5.22 -6.22
N LYS A 79 -4.17 6.25 -5.49
CA LYS A 79 -3.27 7.32 -5.03
C LYS A 79 -2.24 6.79 -4.03
N ILE A 80 -2.67 5.95 -3.08
CA ILE A 80 -1.79 5.31 -2.10
C ILE A 80 -0.75 4.44 -2.82
N GLU A 81 -1.16 3.62 -3.77
CA GLU A 81 -0.24 2.77 -4.56
C GLU A 81 0.82 3.60 -5.28
N LYS A 82 0.41 4.68 -5.95
CA LYS A 82 1.34 5.57 -6.67
C LYS A 82 2.32 6.28 -5.73
N PHE A 83 1.82 6.78 -4.60
CA PHE A 83 2.61 7.55 -3.67
C PHE A 83 3.59 6.67 -2.89
N LEU A 84 3.10 5.54 -2.36
CA LEU A 84 3.89 4.60 -1.56
C LEU A 84 4.64 3.54 -2.40
N LYS A 85 4.38 3.49 -3.71
CA LYS A 85 4.98 2.54 -4.67
C LYS A 85 4.79 1.08 -4.23
N ILE A 86 3.55 0.75 -3.87
CA ILE A 86 3.12 -0.59 -3.44
C ILE A 86 1.85 -0.99 -4.21
N GLN A 87 1.51 -2.27 -4.16
CA GLN A 87 0.24 -2.80 -4.67
C GLN A 87 -0.64 -3.27 -3.51
N ILE A 88 -1.89 -2.80 -3.49
CA ILE A 88 -2.91 -3.09 -2.47
C ILE A 88 -4.23 -3.58 -3.06
N ILE A 89 -4.51 -3.29 -4.34
CA ILE A 89 -5.69 -3.78 -5.07
C ILE A 89 -5.30 -5.03 -5.88
N GLU A 90 -6.19 -6.02 -5.94
CA GLU A 90 -6.11 -7.19 -6.80
C GLU A 90 -6.77 -6.88 -8.17
N GLU A 91 -6.19 -5.96 -8.95
CA GLU A 91 -6.65 -5.66 -10.32
C GLU A 91 -5.67 -6.27 -11.34
N VAL A 92 -6.25 -7.01 -12.29
CA VAL A 92 -5.57 -7.76 -13.37
C VAL A 92 -4.66 -6.83 -14.19
N GLU A 93 -3.36 -7.12 -14.20
CA GLU A 93 -2.30 -6.57 -15.08
C GLU A 93 -2.64 -5.26 -15.81
N GLU A 94 -2.54 -4.12 -15.11
CA GLU A 94 -2.10 -2.88 -15.75
C GLU A 94 -0.67 -2.61 -15.29
N ASP A 95 0.26 -2.62 -16.25
CA ASP A 95 1.71 -2.44 -16.12
C ASP A 95 2.11 -1.26 -15.19
N TYR A 96 2.09 -1.45 -13.88
CA TYR A 96 2.71 -0.54 -12.91
C TYR A 96 4.06 -1.13 -12.45
N PRO A 97 5.20 -0.47 -12.76
CA PRO A 97 6.53 -1.03 -12.51
C PRO A 97 7.00 -1.01 -11.04
N TYR A 98 6.09 -0.99 -10.06
CA TYR A 98 6.43 -0.88 -8.63
C TYR A 98 5.79 -1.99 -7.79
N GLY A 99 6.19 -3.23 -8.07
CA GLY A 99 6.07 -4.35 -7.13
C GLY A 99 7.27 -4.39 -6.17
N PRO A 100 7.12 -4.94 -4.94
CA PRO A 100 8.20 -4.96 -3.97
C PRO A 100 9.21 -6.08 -4.28
N PHE A 101 10.48 -5.69 -4.45
CA PHE A 101 11.65 -6.54 -4.19
C PHE A 101 11.92 -7.76 -5.09
N LEU A 102 11.65 -7.71 -6.40
CA LEU A 102 12.39 -8.54 -7.35
C LEU A 102 12.83 -7.73 -8.57
N SER A 103 14.15 -7.61 -8.69
CA SER A 103 14.89 -7.43 -9.92
C SER A 103 14.17 -8.02 -11.13
N LYS A 104 13.83 -7.19 -12.12
CA LYS A 104 13.97 -7.64 -13.50
C LYS A 104 15.47 -7.67 -13.77
N PRO A 105 16.16 -8.83 -13.86
CA PRO A 105 17.38 -8.85 -14.64
C PRO A 105 16.97 -8.35 -16.02
N ARG A 106 17.62 -7.29 -16.51
CA ARG A 106 17.50 -6.96 -17.93
C ARG A 106 17.79 -8.26 -18.68
N PRO A 107 16.96 -8.71 -19.65
CA PRO A 107 17.39 -9.77 -20.53
C PRO A 107 18.73 -9.27 -21.08
N SER A 108 19.77 -10.01 -20.75
CA SER A 108 21.16 -9.74 -21.11
C SER A 108 21.21 -9.70 -22.63
N GLY A 109 20.95 -8.51 -23.19
CA GLY A 109 21.26 -8.18 -24.56
C GLY A 109 22.75 -8.45 -24.73
N TYR A 110 23.06 -9.33 -25.67
CA TYR A 110 24.37 -9.90 -25.96
C TYR A 110 25.51 -8.98 -25.56
N THR A 111 26.27 -9.37 -24.54
CA THR A 111 27.48 -8.62 -24.21
C THR A 111 28.49 -8.83 -25.34
N LEU A 112 29.36 -7.85 -25.57
CA LEU A 112 30.40 -7.96 -26.60
C LEU A 112 31.24 -9.24 -26.45
N GLY A 113 31.37 -9.74 -25.21
CA GLY A 113 32.02 -11.02 -24.90
C GLY A 113 31.28 -12.28 -25.38
N ASP A 114 29.95 -12.23 -25.53
CA ASP A 114 29.16 -13.34 -26.09
C ASP A 114 29.25 -13.41 -27.61
N VAL A 115 29.46 -12.28 -28.28
CA VAL A 115 29.69 -12.22 -29.73
C VAL A 115 31.09 -12.74 -30.07
N MET A 116 32.09 -12.41 -29.24
CA MET A 116 33.49 -12.81 -29.45
C MET A 116 33.73 -14.31 -29.26
N ARG A 117 32.90 -15.01 -28.46
CA ARG A 117 32.92 -16.48 -28.37
C ARG A 117 32.37 -17.18 -29.62
N LYS A 118 31.52 -16.51 -30.40
CA LYS A 118 30.85 -17.11 -31.57
C LYS A 118 31.55 -16.77 -32.90
N LEU A 119 32.40 -15.74 -32.93
CA LEU A 119 33.27 -15.42 -34.06
C LEU A 119 34.74 -15.38 -33.62
N GLY A 120 35.45 -16.48 -33.84
CA GLY A 120 36.90 -16.45 -34.06
C GLY A 120 37.76 -17.11 -32.98
N MET A 121 37.86 -18.45 -33.03
CA MET A 121 39.09 -19.17 -32.66
C MET A 121 39.17 -20.48 -33.47
N GLU A 122 39.56 -20.37 -34.74
CA GLU A 122 40.22 -21.49 -35.43
C GLU A 122 41.28 -20.92 -36.39
N GLU A 123 42.27 -20.22 -35.81
CA GLU A 123 43.63 -20.33 -36.37
C GLU A 123 44.22 -21.61 -35.79
N ARG A 124 44.01 -22.73 -36.50
CA ARG A 124 44.99 -23.82 -36.40
C ARG A 124 46.09 -23.51 -37.41
N GLU A 125 47.28 -23.27 -36.88
CA GLU A 125 48.52 -23.46 -37.62
C GLU A 125 48.49 -24.81 -38.35
N SER A 126 48.77 -24.77 -39.66
CA SER A 126 49.63 -25.72 -40.40
C SER A 126 49.93 -25.16 -41.77
#